data_AF-A0A0A9F3M5-F1
#
_entry.id   AF-A0A0A9F3M5-F1
#
_cell.length_a   1.000
_cell.length_b   1.000
_cell.length_c   1.000
_cell.angle_alpha   90.00
_cell.angle_beta   90.00
_cell.angle_gamma   90.00
#
_symmetry.space_group_name_H-M   'P 1'
#
loop_
_entity.id
_entity.type
_entity.pdbx_description
1 polymer ?
#
loop_
_entity_poly.entity_id
_entity_poly.type
_entity_poly.pdbx_seq_one_letter_code
_entity_poly.pdbx_strand_id
1 'polypeptide(L)' 'MHLSEIMEHSQWFRNKAIVLTHFSNRYSLEDIRQAVSRLQSKLHSKVVGLTEGFKSEYR' A
#
# COMPACT_ATOMS: atom_id res chain seq x y z
N MET A 1 7.01 4.85 -8.06
CA MET A 1 6.94 3.59 -7.31
C MET A 1 5.50 3.14 -7.25
N HIS A 2 5.19 2.07 -7.97
CA HIS A 2 3.88 1.43 -8.00
C HIS A 2 3.85 0.25 -7.03
N LEU A 3 2.67 -0.06 -6.49
CA LEU A 3 2.53 -1.21 -5.60
C LEU A 3 2.84 -2.54 -6.30
N SER A 4 2.66 -2.62 -7.64
CA SER A 4 3.04 -3.79 -8.44
C SER A 4 4.55 -4.06 -8.38
N GLU A 5 5.39 -3.03 -8.40
CA GLU A 5 6.85 -3.16 -8.30
C GLU A 5 7.24 -3.76 -6.92
N ILE A 6 6.51 -3.42 -5.85
CA ILE A 6 6.71 -4.02 -4.52
C ILE A 6 6.34 -5.50 -4.53
N MET A 7 5.26 -5.87 -5.23
CA MET A 7 4.86 -7.28 -5.35
C MET A 7 5.88 -8.09 -6.15
N GLU A 8 6.38 -7.56 -7.26
CA GLU A 8 7.39 -8.21 -8.11
C GLU A 8 8.68 -8.50 -7.36
N HIS A 9 9.06 -7.60 -6.45
CA HIS A 9 10.25 -7.72 -5.63
C HIS A 9 9.98 -8.21 -4.20
N SER A 10 8.79 -8.78 -3.96
CA SER A 10 8.29 -9.23 -2.64
C SER A 10 9.30 -10.07 -1.85
N GLN A 11 9.98 -10.99 -2.54
CA GLN A 11 10.99 -11.90 -1.98
C GLN A 11 12.20 -11.20 -1.33
N TRP A 12 12.47 -9.94 -1.69
CA TRP A 12 13.59 -9.17 -1.13
C TRP A 12 13.23 -8.47 0.18
N PHE A 13 11.93 -8.34 0.49
CA PHE A 13 11.48 -7.70 1.72
C PHE A 13 11.48 -8.70 2.88
N ARG A 14 12.45 -8.54 3.80
CA ARG A 14 12.56 -9.32 5.04
C ARG A 14 12.13 -8.53 6.28
N ASN A 15 11.44 -7.42 6.08
CA ASN A 15 11.00 -6.55 7.15
C ASN A 15 9.86 -7.20 7.95
N LYS A 16 9.77 -6.90 9.26
CA LYS A 16 8.63 -7.32 10.08
C LYS A 16 7.35 -6.57 9.70
N ALA A 17 7.49 -5.30 9.29
CA ALA A 17 6.39 -4.47 8.84
C ALA A 17 6.84 -3.51 7.72
N ILE A 18 5.89 -3.14 6.87
CA ILE A 18 6.03 -2.18 5.78
C ILE A 18 4.90 -1.17 5.94
N VAL A 19 5.26 0.11 5.97
CA VAL A 19 4.32 1.22 6.08
C VAL A 19 4.32 1.99 4.77
N LEU A 20 3.17 2.01 4.11
CA LEU A 20 2.95 2.75 2.87
C LEU A 20 2.39 4.14 3.20
N THR A 21 3.01 5.16 2.63
CA THR A 21 2.68 6.58 2.84
C THR A 21 2.69 7.32 1.50
N HIS A 22 2.35 8.61 1.52
CA HIS A 22 2.34 9.50 0.36
C HIS A 22 1.49 8.98 -0.81
N PHE A 23 0.26 8.56 -0.51
CA PHE A 23 -0.70 8.22 -1.57
C PHE A 23 -1.08 9.46 -2.38
N SER A 24 -1.18 9.29 -3.71
CA SER A 24 -1.65 10.37 -4.58
C SER A 24 -3.13 10.63 -4.32
N ASN A 25 -3.51 11.91 -4.30
CA ASN A 25 -4.91 12.39 -4.18
C ASN A 25 -5.85 11.82 -5.25
N ARG A 26 -5.31 11.32 -6.37
CA ARG A 26 -6.07 10.68 -7.46
C ARG A 26 -6.60 9.28 -7.14
N TYR A 27 -6.32 8.74 -5.95
CA TYR A 27 -6.85 7.45 -5.52
C TYR A 27 -7.91 7.66 -4.46
N SER A 28 -9.00 6.89 -4.53
CA SER A 28 -9.96 6.84 -3.44
C SER A 28 -9.33 6.12 -2.25
N LEU A 29 -9.85 6.41 -1.05
CA LEU A 29 -9.39 5.74 0.16
C LEU A 29 -9.69 4.23 0.11
N GLU A 30 -10.75 3.83 -0.58
CA GLU A 30 -11.10 2.43 -0.79
C GLU A 30 -10.10 1.73 -1.72
N ASP A 31 -9.70 2.36 -2.83
CA ASP A 31 -8.69 1.81 -3.74
C ASP A 31 -7.37 1.57 -3.00
N ILE A 32 -6.96 2.51 -2.14
CA ILE A 32 -5.76 2.39 -1.31
C ILE A 32 -5.88 1.18 -0.38
N ARG A 33 -7.01 1.03 0.33
CA ARG A 33 -7.25 -0.11 1.23
C ARG A 33 -7.23 -1.44 0.50
N GLN A 34 -7.87 -1.53 -0.66
CA GLN A 34 -7.89 -2.74 -1.48
C GLN A 34 -6.48 -3.11 -1.96
N ALA A 35 -5.70 -2.12 -2.39
CA ALA A 35 -4.34 -2.35 -2.84
C ALA A 35 -3.41 -2.79 -1.69
N VAL A 36 -3.56 -2.20 -0.49
CA VAL A 36 -2.83 -2.64 0.72
C VAL A 36 -3.20 -4.08 1.08
N SER A 37 -4.48 -4.45 1.04
CA SER A 37 -4.94 -5.82 1.31
C SER A 37 -4.36 -6.84 0.32
N ARG A 38 -4.33 -6.50 -0.98
CA ARG A 38 -3.70 -7.32 -2.02
C ARG A 38 -2.19 -7.47 -1.82
N LEU A 39 -1.53 -6.46 -1.26
CA LEU A 39 -0.10 -6.52 -0.98
C LEU A 39 0.20 -7.37 0.27
N GLN A 40 -0.64 -7.25 1.30
CA GLN A 40 -0.55 -8.04 2.53
C GLN A 40 -0.64 -9.55 2.26
N SER A 41 -1.42 -10.00 1.28
CA SER A 41 -1.52 -11.43 0.95
C SER A 41 -0.28 -12.00 0.25
N LYS A 42 0.61 -11.14 -0.28
CA LYS A 42 1.83 -11.54 -1.00
C LYS A 42 3.11 -11.36 -0.19
N LEU A 43 3.06 -10.60 0.89
CA LEU A 43 4.20 -10.32 1.76
C LEU A 43 4.02 -11.02 3.10
N HIS A 44 5.11 -11.63 3.60
CA HIS A 44 5.14 -12.17 4.97
C HIS A 44 5.15 -11.04 6.02
N SER A 45 5.53 -9.82 5.61
CA SER A 45 5.52 -8.63 6.44
C SER A 45 4.09 -8.17 6.75
N LYS A 46 3.91 -7.51 7.91
CA LYS A 46 2.70 -6.72 8.15
C LYS A 46 2.72 -5.45 7.28
N VAL A 47 1.72 -5.28 6.42
CA VAL A 47 1.59 -4.14 5.51
C VAL A 47 0.50 -3.21 6.02
N VAL A 48 0.81 -1.92 6.16
CA VAL A 48 -0.14 -0.91 6.63
C VAL A 48 -0.06 0.32 5.72
N GLY A 49 -1.21 0.84 5.30
CA GLY A 49 -1.30 2.14 4.64
C GLY A 49 -1.67 3.25 5.63
N LEU A 50 -0.86 4.30 5.71
CA LEU A 50 -1.19 5.50 6.49
C LEU A 50 -2.26 6.31 5.75
N THR A 51 -3.50 6.12 6.17
CA THR A 51 -4.69 6.74 5.56
C THR A 51 -5.42 7.73 6.48
N GLU A 52 -4.99 7.83 7.74
CA GLU A 52 -5.51 8.85 8.65
C GLU A 52 -5.14 10.25 8.16
N GLY A 53 -6.13 11.14 8.06
CA GLY A 53 -5.95 12.48 7.50
C GLY A 53 -5.79 12.53 5.97
N PHE A 54 -5.84 11.39 5.27
CA PHE A 54 -5.78 11.37 3.80
C PHE A 54 -7.04 11.99 3.20
N LYS A 55 -6.86 13.01 2.36
CA LYS A 55 -7.93 13.65 1.58
C LYS A 55 -7.74 13.28 0.11
N SER A 56 -8.75 12.64 -0.45
CA SER A 56 -8.79 12.28 -1.86
C SER A 56 -9.46 13.41 -2.65
N GLU A 57 -8.95 13.68 -3.86
CA GLU A 57 -9.62 14.49 -4.88
C GLU A 57 -10.35 13.62 -5.90
N TYR A 58 -10.42 12.30 -5.66
CA TYR A 58 -11.13 11.35 -6.50
C TYR A 58 -12.61 11.75 -6.60
N ARG A 59 -13.05 12.04 -7.83
CA ARG A 59 -14.44 12.36 -8.18
C ARG A 59 -15.12 11.16 -8.81
#